data_AF-A0AA38C8M6-F1
#
_entry.id   AF-A0AA38C8M6-F1
#
_cell.length_a   1.000
_cell.length_b   1.000
_cell.length_c   1.000
_cell.angle_alpha   90.00
_cell.angle_beta   90.00
_cell.angle_gamma   90.00
#
_symmetry.space_group_name_H-M   'P 1'
#
loop_
_entity.id
_entity.type
_entity.pdbx_description
1 polymer ?
#
loop_
_entity_poly.entity_id
_entity_poly.type
_entity_poly.pdbx_seq_one_letter_code
_entity_poly.pdbx_strand_id
1 'polypeptide(L)'
;NIPLYLYPWLSNLNKSRPFEYLRLTSLGVIGALVKVNDEDVINFLLYTEMIPLCLMAMEIGSELSKIVATFILQKILFEDVGLSYICSAADRIRAVVVVLGNIVSSLAGANEPSVRLLKHIIRCYLRLSENP
;
A
#
# COMPACT_ATOMS: atom_id res chain seq x y z
N ASN A 1 -15.64 -10.84 -5.94
CA ASN A 1 -16.14 -9.68 -5.15
C ASN A 1 -16.05 -9.81 -3.63
N ILE A 2 -15.58 -10.93 -3.05
CA ILE A 2 -15.40 -11.05 -1.57
C ILE A 2 -14.51 -9.94 -0.95
N PRO A 3 -13.41 -9.49 -1.59
CA PRO A 3 -12.56 -8.44 -1.00
C PRO A 3 -13.26 -7.11 -0.72
N LEU A 4 -14.33 -6.77 -1.45
CA LEU A 4 -15.06 -5.51 -1.27
C LEU A 4 -15.70 -5.38 0.11
N TYR A 5 -16.10 -6.50 0.72
CA TYR A 5 -16.66 -6.50 2.07
C TYR A 5 -15.63 -6.12 3.16
N LEU A 6 -14.33 -6.14 2.82
CA LEU A 6 -13.25 -5.79 3.74
C LEU A 6 -12.93 -4.28 3.71
N TYR A 7 -13.35 -3.57 2.67
CA TYR A 7 -12.97 -2.17 2.43
C TYR A 7 -13.48 -1.22 3.54
N PRO A 8 -14.71 -1.38 4.07
CA PRO A 8 -15.17 -0.58 5.21
C PRO A 8 -14.30 -0.73 6.46
N TRP A 9 -13.62 -1.88 6.63
CA TRP A 9 -12.71 -2.09 7.73
C TRP A 9 -11.37 -1.40 7.49
N LEU A 10 -10.87 -1.42 6.25
CA LEU A 10 -9.65 -0.73 5.85
C LEU A 10 -9.77 0.80 5.96
N SER A 11 -10.95 1.36 5.69
CA SER A 11 -11.20 2.81 5.79
C SER A 11 -11.44 3.31 7.22
N ASN A 12 -11.47 2.43 8.22
CA ASN A 12 -11.73 2.81 9.60
C ASN A 12 -10.49 3.49 10.22
N LEU A 13 -10.65 4.71 10.75
CA LEU A 13 -9.56 5.51 11.32
C LEU A 13 -9.33 5.29 12.83
N ASN A 14 -10.13 4.44 13.49
CA ASN A 14 -10.03 4.19 14.93
C ASN A 14 -8.73 3.44 15.24
N LYS A 15 -7.86 4.04 16.07
CA LYS A 15 -6.54 3.51 16.43
C LYS A 15 -6.54 2.55 17.62
N SER A 16 -7.71 2.26 18.20
CA SER A 16 -7.77 1.28 19.29
C SER A 16 -7.41 -0.12 18.78
N ARG A 17 -6.82 -0.92 19.68
CA ARG A 17 -6.25 -2.23 19.36
C ARG A 17 -7.18 -3.17 18.56
N PRO A 18 -8.50 -3.27 18.85
CA PRO A 18 -9.40 -4.12 18.08
C PRO A 18 -9.51 -3.71 16.60
N PHE A 19 -9.57 -2.40 16.32
CA PHE A 19 -9.71 -1.90 14.95
C PHE A 19 -8.39 -1.97 14.17
N GLU A 20 -7.24 -1.77 14.83
CA GLU A 20 -5.92 -2.05 14.23
C GLU A 20 -5.80 -3.51 13.80
N TYR A 21 -6.20 -4.45 14.67
CA TYR A 21 -6.15 -5.87 14.36
C TYR A 21 -7.07 -6.25 13.20
N LEU A 22 -8.27 -5.66 13.17
CA LEU A 22 -9.23 -5.86 12.08
C LEU A 22 -8.68 -5.35 10.74
N ARG A 23 -8.08 -4.15 10.72
CA ARG A 23 -7.38 -3.61 9.54
C ARG A 23 -6.24 -4.50 9.09
N LEU A 24 -5.37 -4.90 10.00
CA LEU A 24 -4.22 -5.75 9.69
C LEU A 24 -4.66 -7.10 9.11
N THR A 25 -5.69 -7.72 9.69
CA THR A 25 -6.23 -8.99 9.19
C THR A 25 -6.82 -8.83 7.79
N SER A 26 -7.55 -7.73 7.55
CA SER A 26 -8.11 -7.39 6.23
C SER A 26 -7.02 -7.17 5.18
N LEU A 27 -5.97 -6.39 5.53
CA LEU A 27 -4.78 -6.21 4.70
C LEU A 27 -4.07 -7.54 4.44
N GLY A 28 -4.06 -8.47 5.41
CA GLY A 28 -3.51 -9.80 5.24
C GLY A 28 -4.19 -10.61 4.12
N VAL A 29 -5.53 -10.52 4.02
CA VAL A 29 -6.30 -11.17 2.93
C VAL A 29 -5.94 -10.56 1.58
N ILE A 30 -5.91 -9.23 1.47
CA ILE A 30 -5.52 -8.57 0.22
C ILE A 30 -4.05 -8.88 -0.13
N GLY A 31 -3.17 -8.89 0.86
CA GLY A 31 -1.77 -9.25 0.73
C GLY A 31 -1.56 -10.69 0.25
N ALA A 32 -2.43 -11.62 0.64
CA ALA A 32 -2.43 -12.98 0.11
C ALA A 32 -2.89 -13.02 -1.36
N LEU A 33 -3.90 -12.22 -1.71
CA LEU A 33 -4.43 -12.14 -3.07
C LEU A 33 -3.37 -11.65 -4.07
N VAL A 34 -2.66 -10.55 -3.76
CA VAL A 34 -1.62 -9.99 -4.64
C VAL A 34 -0.33 -10.81 -4.69
N LYS A 35 -0.18 -11.85 -3.85
CA LYS A 35 0.99 -12.75 -3.90
C LYS A 35 0.92 -13.72 -5.08
N VAL A 36 -0.27 -13.96 -5.63
CA VAL A 36 -0.49 -14.91 -6.72
C VAL A 36 0.07 -14.41 -8.05
N ASN A 37 0.41 -13.11 -8.17
CA ASN A 37 0.90 -12.45 -9.39
C ASN A 37 -0.07 -12.65 -10.57
N ASP A 38 -1.35 -12.46 -10.30
CA ASP A 38 -2.41 -12.54 -11.29
C ASP A 38 -2.79 -11.12 -11.73
N GLU A 39 -2.72 -10.84 -13.03
CA GLU A 39 -3.04 -9.54 -13.59
C GLU A 39 -4.53 -9.17 -13.37
N ASP A 40 -5.44 -10.15 -13.38
CA ASP A 40 -6.87 -9.94 -13.14
C ASP A 40 -7.13 -9.46 -11.71
N VAL A 41 -6.33 -9.96 -10.76
CA VAL A 41 -6.36 -9.48 -9.36
C VAL A 41 -5.94 -8.01 -9.30
N ILE A 42 -4.87 -7.64 -10.00
CA ILE A 42 -4.39 -6.26 -9.98
C ILE A 42 -5.39 -5.32 -10.64
N ASN A 43 -5.92 -5.68 -11.81
CA ASN A 43 -6.99 -4.94 -12.48
C ASN A 43 -8.19 -4.75 -11.54
N PHE A 44 -8.67 -5.82 -10.89
CA PHE A 44 -9.75 -5.73 -9.90
C PHE A 44 -9.42 -4.71 -8.79
N LEU A 45 -8.24 -4.77 -8.19
CA LEU A 45 -7.85 -3.85 -7.11
C LEU A 45 -7.71 -2.39 -7.56
N LEU A 46 -7.31 -2.15 -8.81
CA LEU A 46 -7.26 -0.82 -9.41
C LEU A 46 -8.67 -0.23 -9.56
N TYR A 47 -9.62 -1.00 -10.09
CA TYR A 47 -11.00 -0.57 -10.28
C TYR A 47 -11.77 -0.35 -8.98
N THR A 48 -11.37 -1.01 -7.89
CA THR A 48 -12.10 -0.95 -6.62
C THR A 48 -11.54 0.06 -5.62
N GLU A 49 -10.56 0.90 -6.00
CA GLU A 49 -9.93 1.90 -5.13
C GLU A 49 -9.03 1.33 -4.01
N MET A 50 -8.29 0.25 -4.29
CA MET A 50 -7.35 -0.31 -3.29
C MET A 50 -6.20 0.65 -2.94
N ILE A 51 -5.71 1.44 -3.91
CA ILE A 51 -4.54 2.31 -3.71
C ILE A 51 -4.79 3.36 -2.61
N PRO A 52 -5.88 4.16 -2.63
CA PRO A 52 -6.20 5.07 -1.53
C PRO A 52 -6.24 4.40 -0.15
N LEU A 53 -6.79 3.19 -0.05
CA LEU A 53 -6.85 2.44 1.21
C LEU A 53 -5.46 2.00 1.69
N CYS A 54 -4.58 1.56 0.77
CA CYS A 54 -3.18 1.28 1.09
C CYS A 54 -2.47 2.53 1.60
N LEU A 55 -2.60 3.66 0.90
CA LEU A 55 -1.96 4.92 1.30
C LEU A 55 -2.41 5.39 2.68
N MET A 56 -3.70 5.28 2.98
CA MET A 56 -4.24 5.56 4.32
C MET A 56 -3.61 4.65 5.38
N ALA A 57 -3.59 3.33 5.16
CA ALA A 57 -2.99 2.37 6.10
C ALA A 57 -1.49 2.59 6.30
N MET A 58 -0.77 3.00 5.23
CA MET A 58 0.64 3.38 5.25
C MET A 58 0.90 4.62 6.11
N GLU A 59 -0.01 5.58 6.14
CA GLU A 59 0.15 6.81 6.91
C GLU A 59 -0.18 6.60 8.40
N ILE A 60 -1.34 6.02 8.71
CA ILE A 60 -1.88 6.00 10.08
C ILE A 60 -1.75 4.67 10.83
N GLY A 61 -1.45 3.56 10.14
CA GLY A 61 -1.48 2.22 10.74
C GLY A 61 -0.28 1.89 11.64
N SER A 62 -0.39 0.78 12.38
CA SER A 62 0.77 0.17 13.05
C SER A 62 1.90 -0.17 12.08
N GLU A 63 3.13 -0.38 12.57
CA GLU A 63 4.27 -0.76 11.73
C GLU A 63 3.96 -1.96 10.82
N LEU A 64 3.31 -3.01 11.36
CA LEU A 64 2.90 -4.17 10.59
C LEU A 64 1.88 -3.82 9.50
N SER A 65 0.87 -3.00 9.82
CA SER A 65 -0.10 -2.51 8.84
C SER A 65 0.59 -1.73 7.72
N LYS A 66 1.56 -0.87 8.06
CA LYS A 66 2.36 -0.11 7.08
C LYS A 66 3.17 -1.04 6.18
N ILE A 67 3.80 -2.08 6.73
CA ILE A 67 4.57 -3.06 5.96
C ILE A 67 3.65 -3.78 4.96
N VAL A 68 2.50 -4.29 5.40
CA VAL A 68 1.59 -5.04 4.54
C VAL A 68 0.96 -4.14 3.47
N ALA A 69 0.53 -2.93 3.82
CA ALA A 69 -0.03 -1.98 2.86
C ALA A 69 1.03 -1.53 1.82
N THR A 70 2.25 -1.23 2.25
CA THR A 70 3.36 -0.91 1.33
C THR A 70 3.68 -2.10 0.43
N PHE A 71 3.65 -3.33 0.94
CA PHE A 71 3.83 -4.53 0.13
C PHE A 71 2.75 -4.68 -0.95
N ILE A 72 1.48 -4.43 -0.61
CA ILE A 72 0.37 -4.46 -1.59
C ILE A 72 0.57 -3.39 -2.67
N LEU A 73 0.89 -2.15 -2.28
CA LEU A 73 1.22 -1.08 -3.23
C LEU A 73 2.40 -1.45 -4.12
N GLN A 74 3.45 -2.04 -3.54
CA GLN A 74 4.60 -2.53 -4.29
C GLN A 74 4.20 -3.58 -5.32
N LYS A 75 3.31 -4.52 -4.96
CA LYS A 75 2.80 -5.54 -5.90
C LYS A 75 2.02 -4.91 -7.05
N ILE A 76 1.17 -3.93 -6.78
CA ILE A 76 0.45 -3.19 -7.82
C ILE A 76 1.42 -2.48 -8.75
N LEU A 77 2.42 -1.78 -8.22
CA LEU A 77 3.42 -1.05 -9.02
C LEU A 77 4.27 -1.98 -9.90
N PHE A 78 4.50 -3.22 -9.47
CA PHE A 78 5.32 -4.18 -10.23
C PHE A 78 4.63 -4.68 -11.50
N GLU A 79 3.30 -4.62 -11.58
CA GLU A 79 2.58 -4.85 -12.84
C GLU A 79 2.56 -3.59 -13.71
N ASP A 80 2.70 -3.76 -15.03
CA ASP A 80 2.71 -2.64 -15.99
C ASP A 80 1.40 -1.85 -15.95
N VAL A 81 0.26 -2.53 -15.84
CA VAL A 81 -1.06 -1.89 -15.70
C VAL A 81 -1.17 -1.03 -14.45
N GLY A 82 -0.56 -1.47 -13.34
CA GLY A 82 -0.58 -0.73 -12.07
C GLY A 82 0.35 0.47 -12.08
N LEU A 83 1.56 0.33 -12.65
CA LEU A 83 2.48 1.45 -12.87
C LEU A 83 1.82 2.51 -13.78
N SER A 84 1.29 2.09 -14.92
CA SER A 84 0.59 2.98 -15.86
C SER A 84 -0.58 3.70 -15.19
N TYR A 85 -1.40 2.97 -14.42
CA TYR A 85 -2.52 3.58 -13.69
C TYR A 85 -2.07 4.68 -12.71
N ILE A 86 -1.02 4.43 -11.93
CA ILE A 86 -0.50 5.39 -10.95
C ILE A 86 0.13 6.60 -11.65
N CYS A 87 0.90 6.39 -12.71
CA CYS A 87 1.59 7.46 -13.43
C CYS A 87 0.72 8.20 -14.44
N SER A 88 -0.47 7.70 -14.77
CA SER A 88 -1.39 8.33 -15.74
C SER A 88 -1.91 9.72 -15.33
N ALA A 89 -1.83 10.08 -14.05
CA ALA A 89 -2.28 11.37 -13.55
C ALA A 89 -1.34 11.91 -12.46
N ALA A 90 -0.99 13.19 -12.55
CA ALA A 90 -0.07 13.84 -11.61
C ALA A 90 -0.52 13.72 -10.14
N ASP A 91 -1.82 13.81 -9.86
CA ASP A 91 -2.32 13.68 -8.50
C ASP A 91 -2.16 12.27 -7.92
N ARG A 92 -2.25 11.22 -8.74
CA ARG A 92 -2.10 9.84 -8.29
C ARG A 92 -0.65 9.55 -7.90
N ILE A 93 0.29 9.85 -8.78
CA ILE A 93 1.72 9.67 -8.47
C ILE A 93 2.16 10.57 -7.32
N ARG A 94 1.67 11.82 -7.25
CA ARG A 94 1.96 12.72 -6.14
C ARG A 94 1.49 12.16 -4.81
N ALA A 95 0.27 11.62 -4.72
CA ALA A 95 -0.22 10.99 -3.51
C ALA A 95 0.68 9.85 -3.03
N VAL A 96 1.11 8.97 -3.96
CA VAL A 96 2.03 7.87 -3.66
C VAL A 96 3.38 8.38 -3.17
N VAL A 97 4.01 9.30 -3.90
CA VAL A 97 5.37 9.81 -3.59
C VAL A 97 5.39 10.57 -2.27
N VAL A 98 4.34 11.36 -1.97
CA VAL A 98 4.23 12.09 -0.70
C VAL A 98 4.17 11.13 0.49
N VAL A 99 3.32 10.09 0.43
CA VAL A 99 3.19 9.13 1.53
C VAL A 99 4.48 8.32 1.70
N LEU A 100 5.10 7.87 0.61
CA LEU A 100 6.41 7.20 0.69
C LEU A 100 7.48 8.10 1.34
N GLY A 101 7.52 9.38 0.95
CA GLY A 101 8.46 10.37 1.48
C GLY A 101 8.26 10.60 2.98
N ASN A 102 7.00 10.75 3.42
CA ASN A 102 6.65 10.91 4.83
C ASN A 102 7.15 9.72 5.68
N ILE A 103 7.02 8.50 5.16
CA ILE A 103 7.49 7.30 5.87
C ILE A 103 9.02 7.27 5.91
N VAL A 104 9.72 7.63 4.84
CA VAL A 104 11.18 7.72 4.83
C VAL A 104 11.68 8.73 5.86
N SER A 105 11.07 9.92 5.93
CA SER A 105 11.39 10.93 6.95
C SER A 105 11.14 10.41 8.36
N SER A 106 10.03 9.69 8.58
CA SER A 106 9.74 9.07 9.88
C SER A 106 10.75 7.98 10.26
N LEU A 107 11.22 7.19 9.30
CA LEU A 107 12.21 6.14 9.54
C LEU A 107 13.60 6.74 9.85
N ALA A 108 13.97 7.84 9.19
CA ALA A 108 15.25 8.51 9.40
C ALA A 108 15.40 9.06 10.84
N GLY A 109 14.30 9.44 11.48
CA GLY A 109 14.27 9.91 12.87
C GLY A 109 14.11 8.81 13.93
N ALA A 110 13.95 7.55 13.54
CA ALA A 110 13.73 6.45 14.47
C ALA A 110 15.04 5.87 14.99
N ASN A 111 15.09 5.52 16.29
CA ASN A 111 16.25 4.84 16.89
C ASN A 111 16.49 3.46 16.28
N GLU A 112 15.43 2.76 15.90
CA GLU A 112 15.49 1.46 15.24
C GLU A 112 14.56 1.48 14.01
N PRO A 113 15.08 1.82 12.81
CA PRO A 113 14.28 1.90 11.61
C PRO A 113 13.87 0.51 11.09
N SER A 114 12.61 0.40 10.66
CA SER A 114 12.09 -0.85 10.09
C SER A 114 12.70 -1.17 8.72
N VAL A 115 13.68 -2.07 8.70
CA VAL A 115 14.37 -2.52 7.48
C VAL A 115 13.40 -3.15 6.47
N ARG A 116 12.38 -3.87 6.96
CA ARG A 116 11.36 -4.50 6.10
C ARG A 116 10.52 -3.46 5.37
N LEU A 117 10.06 -2.43 6.08
CA LEU A 117 9.29 -1.35 5.49
C LEU A 117 10.14 -0.58 4.48
N LEU A 118 11.38 -0.22 4.84
CA LEU A 118 12.31 0.48 3.97
C LEU A 118 12.57 -0.28 2.67
N LYS A 119 12.75 -1.61 2.74
CA LYS A 119 12.93 -2.46 1.55
C LYS A 119 11.76 -2.36 0.56
N HIS A 120 10.52 -2.33 1.04
CA HIS A 120 9.36 -2.16 0.18
C HIS A 120 9.32 -0.75 -0.44
N ILE A 121 9.62 0.28 0.34
CA ILE A 121 9.64 1.68 -0.14
C ILE A 121 10.68 1.88 -1.25
N ILE A 122 11.90 1.38 -1.07
CA ILE A 122 12.96 1.46 -2.08
C ILE A 122 12.51 0.80 -3.39
N ARG A 123 11.83 -0.35 -3.30
CA ARG A 123 11.30 -1.05 -4.49
C ARG A 123 10.18 -0.27 -5.17
N CYS A 124 9.32 0.43 -4.43
CA CYS A 124 8.32 1.31 -5.01
C CYS A 124 8.99 2.47 -5.77
N TYR A 125 9.97 3.16 -5.16
CA TYR A 125 10.69 4.25 -5.83
C TYR A 125 11.45 3.78 -7.08
N LEU A 126 12.14 2.63 -7.00
CA LEU A 126 12.82 2.04 -8.14
C LEU A 126 11.85 1.81 -9.29
N ARG A 127 10.72 1.15 -9.03
CA ARG A 127 9.73 0.86 -10.06
C ARG A 127 9.07 2.12 -10.63
N LEU A 128 8.81 3.14 -9.80
CA LEU A 128 8.32 4.44 -10.27
C LEU A 128 9.32 5.14 -11.20
N SER A 129 10.63 4.99 -10.96
CA SER A 129 11.67 5.61 -11.79
C SER A 129 11.82 4.99 -13.19
N GLU A 130 11.20 3.83 -13.42
CA GLU A 130 11.15 3.17 -14.74
C GLU A 130 10.04 3.73 -15.63
N ASN A 131 9.16 4.58 -15.09
CA ASN A 131 8.16 5.29 -15.90
C ASN A 131 8.83 6.46 -16.66
N PRO A 132 8.74 6.50 -18.00
CA PRO A 132 9.40 7.51 -18.84
C PRO A 132 8.95 8.95 -18.59
#